data_AF-A0A3C0HDD7-F1
#
_entry.id   AF-A0A3C0HDD7-F1
#
_cell.length_a   1.000
_cell.length_b   1.000
_cell.length_c   1.000
_cell.angle_alpha   90.00
_cell.angle_beta   90.00
_cell.angle_gamma   90.00
#
_symmetry.space_group_name_H-M   'P 1'
#
loop_
_entity.id
_entity.type
_entity.pdbx_description
1 polymer ?
#
loop_
_entity_poly.entity_id
_entity_poly.type
_entity_poly.pdbx_seq_one_letter_code
_entity_poly.pdbx_strand_id
1 'polypeptide(L)'
;MKVDPISQEVDGKVCDLLISMVGKPDNFKFCKASNTYDNRYRIDMYVKIFKNDLEGQVIGWSCSAKLESKNKLRITSQSAPVSGMII
;
A
#
# COMPACT_ATOMS: atom_id res chain seq x y z
N MET A 1 1.13 8.09 19.85
CA MET A 1 0.71 6.74 20.27
C MET A 1 1.01 5.77 19.13
N LYS A 2 1.80 4.72 19.36
CA LYS A 2 1.87 3.59 18.44
C LYS A 2 0.60 2.78 18.66
N VAL A 3 -0.21 2.61 17.62
CA VAL A 3 -1.33 1.67 17.62
C VAL A 3 -0.81 0.44 16.93
N ASP A 4 -0.72 -0.66 17.66
CA ASP A 4 -0.38 -1.94 17.05
C ASP A 4 -1.54 -2.37 16.13
N PRO A 5 -1.24 -2.81 14.91
CA PRO A 5 -2.28 -3.16 13.96
C PRO A 5 -3.02 -4.41 14.42
N ILE A 6 -4.34 -4.40 14.29
CA ILE A 6 -5.23 -5.53 14.60
C ILE A 6 -4.88 -6.73 13.73
N SER A 7 -4.53 -6.47 12.46
CA SER A 7 -4.06 -7.49 11.53
C SER A 7 -3.14 -6.88 10.48
N GLN A 8 -2.29 -7.72 9.90
CA GLN A 8 -1.43 -7.37 8.78
C GLN A 8 -1.55 -8.43 7.70
N GLU A 9 -1.57 -7.99 6.45
CA GLU A 9 -1.46 -8.88 5.30
C GLU A 9 -0.42 -8.33 4.32
N VAL A 10 0.27 -9.24 3.64
CA VAL A 10 1.20 -8.95 2.55
C VAL A 10 0.63 -9.60 1.31
N ASP A 11 0.47 -8.82 0.25
CA ASP A 11 -0.15 -9.25 -1.02
C ASP A 11 -1.50 -9.96 -0.81
N GLY A 12 -2.29 -9.44 0.14
CA GLY A 12 -3.61 -9.93 0.46
C GLY A 12 -4.74 -9.24 -0.31
N LYS A 13 -5.98 -9.55 0.04
CA LYS A 13 -7.16 -9.07 -0.70
C LYS A 13 -7.32 -7.55 -0.70
N VAL A 14 -6.95 -6.86 0.40
CA VAL A 14 -7.02 -5.40 0.47
C VAL A 14 -5.98 -4.78 -0.47
N CYS A 15 -4.81 -5.41 -0.60
CA CYS A 15 -3.79 -5.04 -1.57
C CYS A 15 -4.26 -5.24 -3.02
N ASP A 16 -4.90 -6.37 -3.33
CA ASP A 16 -5.46 -6.61 -4.66
C ASP A 16 -6.53 -5.58 -5.04
N LEU A 17 -7.45 -5.29 -4.10
CA LEU A 17 -8.47 -4.26 -4.28
C LEU A 17 -7.83 -2.89 -4.54
N LEU A 18 -6.81 -2.53 -3.77
CA LEU A 18 -6.11 -1.27 -3.97
C LEU A 18 -5.44 -1.21 -5.35
N ILE A 19 -4.66 -2.22 -5.71
CA ILE A 19 -3.94 -2.28 -6.99
C ILE A 19 -4.94 -2.21 -8.16
N SER A 20 -6.12 -2.84 -8.04
CA SER A 20 -7.17 -2.74 -9.06
C SER A 20 -7.72 -1.32 -9.24
N MET A 21 -7.63 -0.47 -8.21
CA MET A 21 -8.13 0.90 -8.23
C MET A 21 -7.08 1.91 -8.73
N VAL A 22 -5.82 1.75 -8.29
CA VAL A 22 -4.76 2.76 -8.52
C VAL A 22 -3.70 2.32 -9.54
N GLY A 23 -3.74 1.06 -9.98
CA GLY A 23 -2.73 0.47 -10.84
C GLY A 23 -1.53 -0.11 -10.06
N LYS A 24 -0.74 -0.92 -10.76
CA LYS A 24 0.48 -1.53 -10.24
C LYS A 24 1.69 -0.73 -10.74
N PRO A 25 2.60 -0.27 -9.86
CA PRO A 25 3.80 0.46 -10.28
C PRO A 25 4.81 -0.47 -10.97
N ASP A 26 5.60 0.07 -11.92
CA ASP A 26 6.53 -0.69 -12.76
C ASP A 26 7.60 -1.47 -11.98
N ASN A 27 7.96 -1.00 -10.79
CA ASN A 27 8.94 -1.64 -9.90
C ASN A 27 8.31 -2.26 -8.65
N PHE A 28 7.02 -2.61 -8.71
CA PHE A 28 6.31 -3.22 -7.58
C PHE A 28 7.01 -4.47 -7.04
N LYS A 29 7.21 -4.50 -5.72
CA LYS A 29 7.75 -5.65 -5.00
C LYS A 29 6.65 -6.42 -4.26
N PHE A 30 5.96 -5.73 -3.37
CA PHE A 30 4.83 -6.26 -2.59
C PHE A 30 4.00 -5.10 -2.05
N CYS A 31 2.78 -5.40 -1.63
CA CYS A 31 1.91 -4.49 -0.92
C CYS A 31 1.69 -5.00 0.50
N LYS A 32 1.71 -4.10 1.48
CA LYS A 32 1.40 -4.42 2.87
C LYS A 32 0.16 -3.64 3.29
N ALA A 33 -0.88 -4.33 3.71
CA ALA A 33 -2.04 -3.70 4.34
C ALA A 33 -2.04 -4.01 5.84
N SER A 34 -2.12 -2.96 6.67
CA SER A 34 -2.17 -3.03 8.12
C SER A 34 -3.49 -2.48 8.61
N ASN A 35 -4.32 -3.30 9.24
CA ASN A 35 -5.56 -2.84 9.87
C ASN A 35 -5.19 -2.03 11.12
N THR A 36 -5.46 -0.74 11.08
CA THR A 36 -5.18 0.18 12.18
C THR A 36 -6.26 0.13 13.27
N TYR A 37 -7.54 0.16 12.88
CA TYR A 37 -8.68 -0.02 13.76
C TYR A 37 -9.97 -0.24 12.95
N ASP A 38 -10.90 -1.03 13.49
CA ASP A 38 -12.19 -1.35 12.85
C ASP A 38 -11.96 -1.91 11.43
N ASN A 39 -12.36 -1.15 10.41
CA ASN A 39 -12.21 -1.49 8.99
C ASN A 39 -11.31 -0.49 8.25
N ARG A 40 -10.38 0.15 8.97
CA ARG A 40 -9.45 1.13 8.40
C ARG A 40 -8.05 0.58 8.28
N TYR A 41 -7.52 0.66 7.08
CA TYR A 41 -6.25 0.11 6.69
C TYR A 41 -5.26 1.22 6.35
N ARG A 42 -4.02 1.04 6.82
CA ARG A 42 -2.85 1.68 6.24
C ARG A 42 -2.27 0.72 5.22
N ILE A 43 -2.18 1.15 3.97
CA ILE A 43 -1.70 0.31 2.88
C ILE A 43 -0.46 0.96 2.28
N ASP A 44 0.64 0.22 2.24
CA ASP A 44 1.92 0.67 1.74
C ASP A 44 2.35 -0.23 0.58
N MET A 45 2.59 0.36 -0.59
CA MET A 45 3.10 -0.32 -1.77
C MET A 45 4.60 -0.15 -1.81
N TYR A 46 5.31 -1.27 -1.74
CA TYR A 46 6.76 -1.31 -1.78
C TYR A 46 7.23 -1.52 -3.21
N VAL A 47 8.22 -0.74 -3.60
CA VAL A 47 8.91 -0.89 -4.87
C VAL A 47 10.36 -1.26 -4.65
N LYS A 48 10.92 -1.95 -5.63
CA LYS A 48 12.35 -2.19 -5.73
C LYS A 48 13.04 -0.88 -6.14
N ILE A 49 14.16 -0.59 -5.50
CA ILE A 49 15.08 0.47 -5.93
C ILE A 49 16.46 -0.13 -6.09
N PHE A 50 17.19 0.32 -7.11
CA PHE A 50 18.59 -0.02 -7.29
C PHE A 50 19.41 1.23 -7.03
N LYS A 51 20.30 1.18 -6.03
CA LYS A 51 21.16 2.31 -5.69
C LYS A 51 22.54 1.79 -5.29
N ASN A 52 23.59 2.32 -5.93
CA ASN A 52 24.98 1.93 -5.68
C ASN A 52 25.19 0.41 -5.77
N ASP A 53 24.68 -0.22 -6.85
CA ASP A 53 24.74 -1.66 -7.09
C ASP A 53 24.07 -2.56 -6.03
N LEU A 54 23.29 -1.98 -5.13
CA LEU A 54 22.52 -2.68 -4.10
C LEU A 54 21.02 -2.61 -4.41
N GLU A 55 20.37 -3.78 -4.41
CA GLU A 55 18.91 -3.86 -4.47
C GLU A 55 18.32 -3.54 -3.09
N GLY A 56 17.53 -2.47 -3.03
CA GLY A 56 16.77 -2.06 -1.87
C GLY A 56 15.27 -2.11 -2.11
N GLN A 57 14.50 -1.74 -1.09
CA GLN A 57 13.07 -1.53 -1.21
C GLN A 57 12.64 -0.28 -0.45
N VAL A 58 11.72 0.47 -1.01
CA VAL A 58 11.14 1.67 -0.39
C VAL A 58 9.64 1.68 -0.58
N ILE A 59 8.95 2.46 0.24
CA ILE A 59 7.52 2.74 0.04
C ILE A 59 7.43 3.69 -1.17
N GLY A 60 6.92 3.18 -2.28
CA GLY A 60 6.68 3.95 -3.49
C GLY A 60 5.39 4.76 -3.43
N TRP A 61 4.39 4.20 -2.73
CA TRP A 61 3.10 4.83 -2.51
C TRP A 61 2.45 4.31 -1.24
N SER A 62 1.68 5.16 -0.58
CA SER A 62 0.96 4.79 0.64
C SER A 62 -0.39 5.46 0.71
N CYS A 63 -1.37 4.79 1.30
CA CYS A 63 -2.67 5.38 1.57
C CYS A 63 -3.29 4.89 2.87
N SER A 64 -4.23 5.68 3.37
CA SER A 64 -5.22 5.23 4.33
C SER A 64 -6.53 4.97 3.59
N ALA A 65 -7.12 3.81 3.84
CA ALA A 65 -8.36 3.39 3.20
C ALA A 65 -9.31 2.75 4.20
N LYS A 66 -10.61 2.81 3.91
CA LYS A 66 -11.66 2.13 4.68
C LYS A 66 -12.28 1.04 3.81
N LEU A 67 -12.35 -0.17 4.35
CA LEU A 67 -13.08 -1.28 3.73
C LEU A 67 -14.58 -1.10 4.06
N GLU A 68 -15.38 -0.72 3.06
CA GLU A 68 -16.83 -0.48 3.23
C GLU A 68 -17.63 -1.78 3.10
N SER A 69 -17.14 -2.73 2.32
CA SER A 69 -17.71 -4.07 2.17
C SER A 69 -16.62 -5.03 1.72
N LYS A 70 -16.93 -6.34 1.63
CA LYS A 70 -15.96 -7.39 1.27
C LYS A 70 -15.11 -7.07 0.03
N ASN A 71 -15.67 -6.34 -0.94
CA ASN A 71 -15.01 -6.02 -2.22
C ASN A 71 -14.99 -4.51 -2.52
N LYS A 72 -15.22 -3.64 -1.53
CA LYS A 72 -15.25 -2.18 -1.75
C LYS A 72 -14.31 -1.47 -0.79
N LEU A 73 -13.23 -0.95 -1.35
CA LEU A 73 -12.26 -0.14 -0.63
C LEU A 73 -12.45 1.34 -1.00
N ARG A 74 -12.44 2.22 0.00
CA ARG A 74 -12.49 3.67 -0.18
C ARG A 74 -11.22 4.30 0.36
N ILE A 75 -10.44 4.93 -0.52
CA ILE A 75 -9.27 5.70 -0.12
C ILE A 75 -9.73 6.97 0.59
N THR A 76 -9.20 7.21 1.79
CA THR A 76 -9.51 8.40 2.61
C THR A 76 -8.40 9.44 2.57
N SER A 77 -7.16 8.99 2.37
CA SER A 77 -6.00 9.87 2.16
C SER A 77 -4.89 9.08 1.48
N GLN A 78 -4.04 9.76 0.71
CA GLN A 78 -2.92 9.15 0.00
C GLN A 78 -1.69 10.04 0.09
N SER A 79 -0.50 9.42 0.05
CA SER A 79 0.75 10.15 -0.14
C SER A 79 0.89 10.54 -1.61
N ALA A 80 1.71 11.57 -1.87
CA ALA A 80 2.23 11.76 -3.21
C ALA A 80 3.02 10.50 -3.61
N PRO A 81 2.82 9.95 -4.82
CA PRO A 81 3.72 8.92 -5.33
C PRO A 81 5.14 9.48 -5.37
N VAL A 82 6.13 8.63 -5.07
CA VAL A 82 7.53 9.03 -5.16
C VAL A 82 7.83 9.45 -6.60
N SER A 83 8.39 10.66 -6.78
CA SER A 83 8.66 11.26 -8.09
C SER A 83 9.40 10.28 -9.00
N GLY A 84 8.84 10.04 -10.20
CA GLY A 84 9.30 9.00 -11.13
C GLY A 84 8.32 7.83 -11.32
N MET A 85 7.22 7.78 -10.57
CA MET A 85 6.06 6.92 -10.83
C MET A 85 4.95 7.73 -11.51
N ILE A 86 5.07 7.94 -12.81
CA ILE A 86 3.93 8.35 -13.63
C ILE A 86 3.21 7.06 -14.03
N ILE A 87 1.94 6.96 -13.65
CA ILE A 87 1.00 5.92 -14.11
C ILE A 87 0.58 6.25 -15.54
#